data_AF-A0AA40LKL3-F1
#
_entry.id   AF-A0AA40LKL3-F1
#
_cell.length_a   1.000
_cell.length_b   1.000
_cell.length_c   1.000
_cell.angle_alpha   90.00
_cell.angle_beta   90.00
_cell.angle_gamma   90.00
#
_symmetry.space_group_name_H-M   'P 1'
#
loop_
_entity.id
_entity.type
_entity.pdbx_description
1 polymer ?
#
loop_
_entity_poly.entity_id
_entity_poly.type
_entity_poly.pdbx_seq_one_letter_code
_entity_poly.pdbx_strand_id
1 'polypeptide(L)'
;MEESKLMDNTVFRTTFVRLLNNLLKTAEKLEETFKDLNENTKKMEKDQSEIMHTLSEIKNIQKLNCRSPYPKSQTKNLEHEEAKNTQPERRKVRRILKCEDSVRSLWDGIKRTNIRIFGVPEEEREQDAENLFEEIMTENFPHLVKEIDLQVQEAHRTPNKRNPKRTTPRHIIIKMPREKDKERILKAAREKQLFTYKGVPIRLSADFSTETMQARREWQEIFKVMNSKNLQPRLLYPAKLSFRIEGQTKSFTDKKKLKEFITTKPGLHEMLKEKANKFSETLEDMKKNQLEIKHTLTEIKNIIQRPNSRLEEHKNQVKDLKYKEAKNTQPEKQKEKRIQKVEDSVRSFWDNFKCTNIRIMGVPEEEREQDTKNLFEEIMTENFPHLVKETDLQVQEAHRTPNKRNPKRTTPRHIIIKMPRAKDKEY
;
A
#
# COMPACT_ATOMS: atom_id res chain seq x y z
N MET A 1 32.66 14.26 -32.58
CA MET A 1 32.13 15.14 -31.51
C MET A 1 31.09 16.05 -32.11
N GLU A 2 29.83 16.10 -31.69
CA GLU A 2 28.97 15.21 -30.93
C GLU A 2 27.57 15.78 -31.25
N GLU A 3 26.68 14.97 -31.82
CA GLU A 3 25.32 15.39 -32.14
C GLU A 3 24.53 15.65 -30.84
N SER A 4 24.34 16.92 -30.49
CA SER A 4 23.33 17.30 -29.50
C SER A 4 21.94 17.21 -30.13
N LYS A 5 21.38 15.99 -30.10
CA LYS A 5 19.96 15.74 -30.34
C LYS A 5 19.15 16.47 -29.25
N LEU A 6 18.68 17.66 -29.60
CA LEU A 6 17.66 18.37 -28.82
C LEU A 6 16.43 17.45 -28.74
N MET A 7 16.18 16.84 -27.59
CA MET A 7 14.96 16.08 -27.32
C MET A 7 13.75 16.98 -27.63
N ASP A 8 12.78 16.47 -28.40
CA ASP A 8 11.49 17.13 -28.61
C ASP A 8 10.90 17.54 -27.24
N ASN A 9 10.56 18.81 -27.08
CA ASN A 9 10.12 19.41 -25.81
C ASN A 9 8.91 18.64 -25.22
N THR A 10 8.10 18.04 -26.09
CA THR A 10 6.98 17.16 -25.74
C THR A 10 7.42 15.85 -25.09
N VAL A 11 8.47 15.22 -25.63
CA VAL A 11 9.07 13.99 -25.10
C VAL A 11 9.75 14.25 -23.77
N PHE A 12 10.48 15.37 -23.65
CA PHE A 12 11.10 15.78 -22.38
C PHE A 12 10.05 15.99 -21.28
N ARG A 13 8.98 16.74 -21.57
CA ARG A 13 7.87 16.97 -20.61
C ARG A 13 7.18 15.68 -20.19
N THR A 14 6.85 14.80 -21.15
CA THR A 14 6.18 13.53 -20.86
C THR A 14 7.07 12.61 -20.01
N THR A 15 8.37 12.59 -20.32
CA THR A 15 9.36 11.77 -19.58
C THR A 15 9.57 12.31 -18.16
N PHE A 16 9.63 13.63 -17.98
CA PHE A 16 9.77 14.29 -16.69
C PHE A 16 8.55 14.06 -15.78
N VAL A 17 7.33 14.20 -16.32
CA VAL A 17 6.09 13.90 -15.57
C VAL A 17 6.03 12.43 -15.17
N ARG A 18 6.44 11.52 -16.06
CA ARG A 18 6.51 10.08 -15.75
C ARG A 18 7.51 9.78 -14.62
N LEU A 19 8.68 10.42 -14.63
CA LEU A 19 9.68 10.31 -13.57
C LEU A 19 9.15 10.82 -12.22
N LEU A 20 8.50 11.99 -12.20
CA LEU A 20 7.89 12.55 -10.98
C LEU A 20 6.78 11.64 -10.42
N ASN A 21 5.92 11.09 -11.28
CA ASN A 21 4.87 10.16 -10.84
C ASN A 21 5.43 8.85 -10.29
N ASN A 22 6.53 8.35 -10.88
CA ASN A 22 7.21 7.17 -10.37
C ASN A 22 7.85 7.46 -8.99
N LEU A 23 8.50 8.61 -8.83
CA LEU A 23 9.06 9.06 -7.55
C LEU A 23 7.98 9.18 -6.46
N LEU A 24 6.81 9.74 -6.80
CA LEU A 24 5.69 9.84 -5.88
C LEU A 24 5.18 8.47 -5.43
N LYS A 25 4.98 7.54 -6.36
CA LYS A 25 4.57 6.16 -6.06
C LYS A 25 5.59 5.41 -5.20
N THR A 26 6.89 5.64 -5.43
CA THR A 26 7.93 5.04 -4.58
C THR A 26 7.94 5.62 -3.18
N ALA A 27 7.67 6.93 -3.04
CA ALA A 27 7.55 7.58 -1.72
C ALA A 27 6.33 7.07 -0.93
N GLU A 28 5.19 6.87 -1.58
CA GLU A 28 3.99 6.29 -0.97
C GLU A 28 4.23 4.87 -0.45
N LYS A 29 4.90 4.02 -1.24
CA LYS A 29 5.30 2.67 -0.80
C LYS A 29 6.28 2.72 0.38
N LEU A 30 7.23 3.65 0.35
CA LEU A 30 8.17 3.84 1.46
C LEU A 30 7.42 4.24 2.75
N GLU A 31 6.42 5.10 2.64
CA GLU A 31 5.58 5.52 3.78
C GLU A 31 4.74 4.36 4.34
N GLU A 32 4.22 3.48 3.49
CA GLU A 32 3.51 2.26 3.91
C GLU A 32 4.45 1.30 4.66
N THR A 33 5.63 1.01 4.11
CA THR A 33 6.63 0.17 4.80
C THR A 33 7.10 0.78 6.12
N PHE A 34 7.17 2.12 6.21
CA PHE A 34 7.52 2.81 7.46
C PHE A 34 6.42 2.68 8.52
N LYS A 35 5.14 2.68 8.13
CA LYS A 35 4.02 2.42 9.05
C LYS A 35 4.10 1.01 9.63
N ASP A 36 4.34 0.00 8.79
CA ASP A 36 4.48 -1.39 9.23
C ASP A 36 5.66 -1.56 10.20
N LEU A 37 6.81 -0.94 9.90
CA LEU A 37 7.96 -0.93 10.79
C LEU A 37 7.63 -0.28 12.14
N ASN A 38 6.88 0.82 12.14
CA ASN A 38 6.48 1.51 13.37
C ASN A 38 5.51 0.68 14.23
N GLU A 39 4.56 -0.04 13.62
CA GLU A 39 3.67 -0.96 14.33
C GLU A 39 4.43 -2.13 14.97
N ASN A 40 5.41 -2.69 14.24
CA ASN A 40 6.28 -3.74 14.77
C ASN A 40 7.14 -3.25 15.94
N THR A 41 7.68 -2.03 15.87
CA THR A 41 8.44 -1.43 16.99
C THR A 41 7.55 -1.24 18.22
N LYS A 42 6.33 -0.72 18.07
CA LYS A 42 5.37 -0.58 19.20
C LYS A 42 5.05 -1.92 19.87
N LYS A 43 4.94 -2.98 19.06
CA LYS A 43 4.72 -4.34 19.58
C LYS A 43 5.95 -4.83 20.37
N MET A 44 7.15 -4.59 19.86
CA MET A 44 8.40 -4.93 20.57
C MET A 44 8.56 -4.15 21.87
N GLU A 45 8.16 -2.86 21.91
CA GLU A 45 8.16 -2.04 23.12
C GLU A 45 7.21 -2.57 24.19
N LYS A 46 6.03 -3.05 23.78
CA LYS A 46 5.07 -3.68 24.67
C LYS A 46 5.66 -4.96 25.29
N ASP A 47 6.19 -5.84 24.44
CA ASP A 47 6.85 -7.07 24.88
C ASP A 47 8.03 -6.76 25.84
N GLN A 48 8.81 -5.72 25.57
CA GLN A 48 9.90 -5.28 26.45
C GLN A 48 9.40 -4.74 27.79
N SER A 49 8.33 -3.94 27.79
CA SER A 49 7.74 -3.37 29.00
C SER A 49 7.22 -4.48 29.92
N GLU A 50 6.61 -5.52 29.35
CA GLU A 50 6.17 -6.71 30.07
C GLU A 50 7.39 -7.48 30.67
N ILE A 51 8.47 -7.65 29.90
CA ILE A 51 9.72 -8.27 30.41
C ILE A 51 10.34 -7.43 31.53
N MET A 52 10.40 -6.11 31.41
CA MET A 52 10.96 -5.23 32.44
C MET A 52 10.11 -5.21 33.71
N HIS A 53 8.78 -5.27 33.56
CA HIS A 53 7.85 -5.39 34.68
C HIS A 53 8.10 -6.68 35.47
N THR A 54 8.18 -7.83 34.79
CA THR A 54 8.46 -9.12 35.45
C THR A 54 9.85 -9.14 36.12
N LEU A 55 10.88 -8.53 35.52
CA LEU A 55 12.20 -8.38 36.14
C LEU A 55 12.17 -7.46 37.38
N SER A 56 11.36 -6.40 37.36
CA SER A 56 11.18 -5.48 38.49
C SER A 56 10.45 -6.16 39.66
N GLU A 57 9.41 -6.95 39.39
CA GLU A 57 8.74 -7.78 40.40
C GLU A 57 9.70 -8.80 41.02
N ILE A 58 10.60 -9.37 40.22
CA ILE A 58 11.66 -10.25 40.72
C ILE A 58 12.59 -9.47 41.69
N LYS A 59 12.98 -8.24 41.34
CA LYS A 59 13.84 -7.36 42.15
C LYS A 59 13.19 -6.84 43.44
N ASN A 60 11.92 -6.44 43.41
CA ASN A 60 11.21 -5.94 44.60
C ASN A 60 10.98 -7.04 45.65
N ILE A 61 10.73 -8.26 45.20
CA ILE A 61 10.61 -9.41 46.09
C ILE A 61 11.95 -9.78 46.75
N GLN A 62 13.09 -9.49 46.12
CA GLN A 62 14.42 -9.61 46.75
C GLN A 62 14.61 -8.58 47.87
N LYS A 63 14.17 -7.33 47.66
CA LYS A 63 14.34 -6.23 48.64
C LYS A 63 13.53 -6.43 49.92
N LEU A 64 12.33 -7.03 49.82
CA LEU A 64 11.47 -7.35 50.97
C LEU A 64 12.00 -8.54 51.80
N ASN A 65 12.83 -9.41 51.23
CA ASN A 65 13.43 -10.55 51.95
C ASN A 65 14.75 -10.22 52.68
N CYS A 66 15.28 -9.00 52.56
CA CYS A 66 16.56 -8.60 53.16
C CYS A 66 16.45 -7.57 54.30
N ARG A 67 15.23 -7.22 54.77
CA ARG A 67 15.04 -6.31 55.93
C ARG A 67 14.16 -6.93 57.01
N SER A 68 14.77 -7.71 57.90
CA SER A 68 14.28 -7.84 59.28
C SER A 68 15.42 -8.24 60.22
N PRO A 69 15.94 -7.26 60.99
CA PRO A 69 16.60 -7.56 62.26
C PRO A 69 16.00 -6.75 63.43
N TYR A 70 15.42 -7.48 64.41
CA TYR A 70 15.08 -7.13 65.82
C TYR A 70 13.82 -6.31 66.18
N PRO A 71 13.37 -6.29 67.46
CA PRO A 71 13.03 -7.43 68.33
C PRO A 71 11.57 -7.38 68.86
N LYS A 72 11.04 -8.56 69.16
CA LYS A 72 9.67 -8.83 69.64
C LYS A 72 9.55 -8.58 71.14
N SER A 73 9.05 -7.43 71.59
CA SER A 73 8.68 -7.30 73.02
C SER A 73 7.50 -6.38 73.35
N GLN A 74 6.95 -5.60 72.41
CA GLN A 74 5.79 -4.74 72.69
C GLN A 74 4.54 -5.05 71.85
N THR A 75 4.59 -6.05 70.97
CA THR A 75 3.43 -6.49 70.17
C THR A 75 2.59 -7.59 70.82
N LYS A 76 2.85 -7.99 72.07
CA LYS A 76 2.20 -9.17 72.66
C LYS A 76 0.71 -9.01 73.00
N ASN A 77 0.21 -7.80 73.22
CA ASN A 77 -1.17 -7.61 73.72
C ASN A 77 -2.19 -7.31 72.60
N LEU A 78 -1.78 -6.61 71.53
CA LEU A 78 -2.63 -6.38 70.36
C LEU A 78 -2.60 -7.57 69.37
N GLU A 79 -1.46 -8.27 69.25
CA GLU A 79 -1.37 -9.51 68.45
C GLU A 79 -2.20 -10.65 69.06
N HIS A 80 -2.48 -10.65 70.37
CA HIS A 80 -3.18 -11.78 70.99
C HIS A 80 -4.68 -11.80 70.67
N GLU A 81 -5.31 -10.64 70.44
CA GLU A 81 -6.70 -10.55 69.98
C GLU A 81 -6.83 -10.69 68.46
N GLU A 82 -5.92 -10.11 67.66
CA GLU A 82 -5.90 -10.32 66.21
C GLU A 82 -5.52 -11.76 65.83
N ALA A 83 -4.59 -12.42 66.54
CA ALA A 83 -4.21 -13.81 66.27
C ALA A 83 -5.33 -14.81 66.61
N LYS A 84 -6.20 -14.51 67.58
CA LYS A 84 -7.37 -15.35 67.91
C LYS A 84 -8.38 -15.40 66.76
N ASN A 85 -8.59 -14.28 66.05
CA ASN A 85 -9.48 -14.22 64.88
C ASN A 85 -8.79 -14.63 63.56
N THR A 86 -7.48 -14.46 63.43
CA THR A 86 -6.74 -14.78 62.18
C THR A 86 -6.35 -16.26 62.04
N GLN A 87 -6.10 -16.97 63.16
CA GLN A 87 -5.68 -18.37 63.13
C GLN A 87 -6.75 -19.33 62.60
N PRO A 88 -8.05 -19.20 62.96
CA PRO A 88 -9.13 -19.98 62.36
C PRO A 88 -9.27 -19.70 60.86
N GLU A 89 -9.17 -18.44 60.43
CA GLU A 89 -9.26 -18.06 59.01
C GLU A 89 -8.07 -18.57 58.20
N ARG A 90 -6.84 -18.44 58.69
CA ARG A 90 -5.65 -19.06 58.05
C ARG A 90 -5.77 -20.57 57.97
N ARG A 91 -6.33 -21.23 58.99
CA ARG A 91 -6.62 -22.67 58.99
C ARG A 91 -7.73 -23.03 58.00
N LYS A 92 -8.74 -22.16 57.80
CA LYS A 92 -9.80 -22.33 56.80
C LYS A 92 -9.24 -22.15 55.38
N VAL A 93 -8.50 -21.08 55.11
CA VAL A 93 -7.83 -20.84 53.82
C VAL A 93 -6.87 -21.98 53.47
N ARG A 94 -6.06 -22.46 54.42
CA ARG A 94 -5.17 -23.61 54.18
C ARG A 94 -5.94 -24.90 53.88
N ARG A 95 -7.13 -25.09 54.49
CA ARG A 95 -8.00 -26.23 54.20
C ARG A 95 -8.66 -26.10 52.82
N ILE A 96 -9.12 -24.91 52.45
CA ILE A 96 -9.70 -24.62 51.14
C ILE A 96 -8.67 -24.84 50.04
N LEU A 97 -7.46 -24.29 50.17
CA LEU A 97 -6.38 -24.49 49.19
C LEU A 97 -6.02 -25.97 49.02
N LYS A 98 -5.93 -26.72 50.12
CA LYS A 98 -5.70 -28.18 50.06
C LYS A 98 -6.86 -28.92 49.39
N CYS A 99 -8.09 -28.48 49.62
CA CYS A 99 -9.28 -29.05 48.98
C CYS A 99 -9.28 -28.76 47.48
N GLU A 100 -8.99 -27.53 47.07
CA GLU A 100 -8.85 -27.13 45.66
C GLU A 100 -7.75 -27.91 44.95
N ASP A 101 -6.58 -28.07 45.58
CA ASP A 101 -5.49 -28.91 45.06
C ASP A 101 -5.92 -30.37 44.89
N SER A 102 -6.71 -30.90 45.84
CA SER A 102 -7.23 -32.26 45.79
C SER A 102 -8.24 -32.43 44.66
N VAL A 103 -9.20 -31.50 44.53
CA VAL A 103 -10.19 -31.47 43.44
C VAL A 103 -9.50 -31.39 42.08
N ARG A 104 -8.46 -30.53 41.95
CA ARG A 104 -7.65 -30.42 40.73
C ARG A 104 -6.97 -31.74 40.39
N SER A 105 -6.32 -32.37 41.37
CA SER A 105 -5.63 -33.66 41.20
C SER A 105 -6.60 -34.78 40.78
N LEU A 106 -7.79 -34.83 41.37
CA LEU A 106 -8.82 -35.81 41.01
C LEU A 106 -9.34 -35.59 39.58
N TRP A 107 -9.63 -34.34 39.22
CA TRP A 107 -10.08 -34.00 37.87
C TRP A 107 -9.02 -34.28 36.80
N ASP A 108 -7.77 -33.91 37.07
CA ASP A 108 -6.67 -34.23 36.17
C ASP A 108 -6.45 -35.74 36.07
N GLY A 109 -6.68 -36.49 37.15
CA GLY A 109 -6.67 -37.96 37.17
C GLY A 109 -7.74 -38.56 36.27
N ILE A 110 -8.98 -38.05 36.35
CA ILE A 110 -10.10 -38.48 35.49
C ILE A 110 -9.80 -38.17 34.01
N LYS A 111 -9.21 -37.01 33.73
CA LYS A 111 -8.87 -36.56 32.38
C LYS A 111 -7.53 -37.08 31.87
N ARG A 112 -6.83 -37.89 32.68
CA ARG A 112 -5.45 -38.31 32.42
C ARG A 112 -5.34 -39.09 31.11
N THR A 113 -6.36 -39.87 30.75
CA THR A 113 -6.41 -40.62 29.50
C THR A 113 -7.16 -39.91 28.37
N ASN A 114 -7.64 -38.69 28.59
CA ASN A 114 -8.45 -37.95 27.62
C ASN A 114 -7.59 -37.17 26.61
N ILE A 115 -7.94 -37.28 25.33
CA ILE A 115 -7.43 -36.47 24.21
C ILE A 115 -8.54 -35.53 23.78
N ARG A 116 -8.17 -34.30 23.43
CA ARG A 116 -9.09 -33.27 22.93
C ARG A 116 -8.74 -32.89 21.50
N ILE A 117 -9.74 -32.95 20.62
CA ILE A 117 -9.63 -32.64 19.19
C ILE A 117 -10.32 -31.31 18.91
N PHE A 118 -9.66 -30.46 18.12
CA PHE A 118 -10.15 -29.15 17.72
C PHE A 118 -10.24 -29.06 16.19
N GLY A 119 -11.24 -28.33 15.70
CA GLY A 119 -11.36 -28.00 14.27
C GLY A 119 -12.15 -28.99 13.42
N VAL A 120 -12.79 -29.99 14.02
CA VAL A 120 -13.63 -30.95 13.27
C VAL A 120 -15.01 -30.33 12.97
N PRO A 121 -15.45 -30.24 11.70
CA PRO A 121 -16.76 -29.72 11.29
C PRO A 121 -17.94 -30.40 12.00
N GLU A 122 -19.07 -29.70 12.16
CA GLU A 122 -20.24 -30.22 12.92
C GLU A 122 -21.20 -31.09 12.11
N GLU A 123 -20.99 -31.24 10.80
CA GLU A 123 -21.92 -31.94 9.89
C GLU A 123 -21.98 -33.46 10.09
N GLU A 124 -21.05 -34.03 10.86
CA GLU A 124 -21.00 -35.47 11.20
C GLU A 124 -21.71 -35.75 12.53
N ARG A 125 -22.58 -36.78 12.53
CA ARG A 125 -23.47 -37.13 13.65
C ARG A 125 -22.67 -37.43 14.93
N GLU A 126 -23.23 -37.08 16.09
CA GLU A 126 -22.57 -37.25 17.40
C GLU A 126 -22.30 -38.72 17.78
N GLN A 127 -22.99 -39.68 17.17
CA GLN A 127 -22.82 -41.12 17.40
C GLN A 127 -21.58 -41.72 16.72
N ASP A 128 -20.88 -40.99 15.86
CA ASP A 128 -19.73 -41.48 15.08
C ASP A 128 -18.37 -40.95 15.58
N ALA A 129 -18.29 -40.41 16.81
CA ALA A 129 -17.06 -39.79 17.30
C ALA A 129 -15.87 -40.78 17.45
N GLU A 130 -16.15 -42.06 17.64
CA GLU A 130 -15.14 -43.13 17.67
C GLU A 130 -14.62 -43.43 16.26
N ASN A 131 -15.53 -43.70 15.32
CA ASN A 131 -15.23 -43.91 13.90
C ASN A 131 -14.44 -42.75 13.30
N LEU A 132 -14.84 -41.51 13.63
CA LEU A 132 -14.13 -40.31 13.24
C LEU A 132 -12.69 -40.27 13.76
N PHE A 133 -12.47 -40.64 15.02
CA PHE A 133 -11.12 -40.66 15.57
C PHE A 133 -10.26 -41.72 14.88
N GLU A 134 -10.83 -42.88 14.56
CA GLU A 134 -10.15 -43.91 13.78
C GLU A 134 -9.81 -43.44 12.35
N GLU A 135 -10.72 -42.73 11.68
CA GLU A 135 -10.47 -42.14 10.36
C GLU A 135 -9.33 -41.12 10.42
N ILE A 136 -9.37 -40.21 11.39
CA ILE A 136 -8.30 -39.22 11.64
C ILE A 136 -6.96 -39.91 11.88
N MET A 137 -6.93 -40.96 12.70
CA MET A 137 -5.72 -41.69 13.04
C MET A 137 -5.20 -42.51 11.86
N THR A 138 -6.07 -43.05 11.01
CA THR A 138 -5.69 -43.80 9.81
C THR A 138 -5.17 -42.88 8.71
N GLU A 139 -5.80 -41.72 8.50
CA GLU A 139 -5.34 -40.68 7.56
C GLU A 139 -3.93 -40.18 7.94
N ASN A 140 -3.68 -40.01 9.25
CA ASN A 140 -2.47 -39.32 9.70
C ASN A 140 -1.35 -40.24 10.19
N PHE A 141 -1.68 -41.38 10.80
CA PHE A 141 -0.76 -42.29 11.48
C PHE A 141 -1.12 -43.77 11.26
N PRO A 142 -1.15 -44.26 10.00
CA PRO A 142 -1.54 -45.63 9.70
C PRO A 142 -0.64 -46.67 10.38
N HIS A 143 0.63 -46.34 10.59
CA HIS A 143 1.58 -47.21 11.33
C HIS A 143 1.21 -47.33 12.81
N LEU A 144 0.79 -46.23 13.44
CA LEU A 144 0.49 -46.19 14.87
C LEU A 144 -0.81 -46.94 15.19
N VAL A 145 -1.80 -46.88 14.29
CA VAL A 145 -3.05 -47.65 14.41
C VAL A 145 -2.76 -49.14 14.48
N LYS A 146 -1.86 -49.64 13.62
CA LYS A 146 -1.47 -51.07 13.59
C LYS A 146 -0.66 -51.51 14.81
N GLU A 147 0.19 -50.62 15.35
CA GLU A 147 1.05 -50.94 16.49
C GLU A 147 0.33 -50.96 17.84
N ILE A 148 -0.69 -50.12 18.01
CA ILE A 148 -1.33 -49.88 19.31
C ILE A 148 -2.61 -50.74 19.48
N ASP A 149 -3.16 -51.27 18.40
CA ASP A 149 -4.53 -51.83 18.37
C ASP A 149 -5.50 -50.77 18.94
N LEU A 150 -5.76 -49.74 18.12
CA LEU A 150 -6.42 -48.52 18.58
C LEU A 150 -7.82 -48.85 19.12
N GLN A 151 -7.98 -48.72 20.44
CA GLN A 151 -9.26 -48.88 21.13
C GLN A 151 -9.64 -47.56 21.81
N VAL A 152 -10.89 -47.15 21.63
CA VAL A 152 -11.48 -45.99 22.28
C VAL A 152 -12.42 -46.47 23.39
N GLN A 153 -12.32 -45.87 24.58
CA GLN A 153 -13.21 -46.21 25.69
C GLN A 153 -14.53 -45.44 25.60
N GLU A 154 -14.43 -44.14 25.32
CA GLU A 154 -15.56 -43.24 25.15
C GLU A 154 -15.15 -42.11 24.19
N ALA A 155 -16.01 -41.75 23.25
CA ALA A 155 -15.86 -40.54 22.45
C ALA A 155 -17.13 -39.70 22.49
N HIS A 156 -16.99 -38.39 22.71
CA HIS A 156 -18.14 -37.49 22.65
C HIS A 156 -17.74 -36.07 22.30
N ARG A 157 -18.68 -35.32 21.74
CA ARG A 157 -18.55 -33.86 21.55
C ARG A 157 -18.84 -33.14 22.86
N THR A 158 -18.10 -32.08 23.15
CA THR A 158 -18.36 -31.25 24.33
C THR A 158 -19.76 -30.61 24.24
N PRO A 159 -20.54 -30.54 25.33
CA PRO A 159 -21.88 -29.98 25.32
C PRO A 159 -21.92 -28.53 24.83
N ASN A 160 -22.99 -28.16 24.14
CA ASN A 160 -23.18 -26.82 23.60
C ASN A 160 -23.49 -25.83 24.73
N LYS A 161 -22.49 -25.11 25.25
CA LYS A 161 -22.73 -24.09 26.28
C LYS A 161 -23.27 -22.81 25.64
N ARG A 162 -24.60 -22.65 25.66
CA ARG A 162 -25.44 -21.41 25.70
C ARG A 162 -25.14 -20.23 24.74
N ASN A 163 -24.14 -20.27 23.87
CA ASN A 163 -23.82 -19.14 22.98
C ASN A 163 -24.12 -19.48 21.51
N PRO A 164 -25.31 -19.12 20.98
CA PRO A 164 -25.69 -19.39 19.59
C PRO A 164 -24.84 -18.64 18.55
N LYS A 165 -23.96 -17.71 18.97
CA LYS A 165 -23.07 -16.95 18.08
C LYS A 165 -21.69 -17.59 17.89
N ARG A 166 -21.41 -18.75 18.50
CA ARG A 166 -20.09 -19.38 18.39
C ARG A 166 -19.97 -20.08 17.04
N THR A 167 -19.17 -19.50 16.14
CA THR A 167 -18.90 -20.03 14.79
C THR A 167 -17.84 -21.14 14.76
N THR A 168 -17.12 -21.38 15.86
CA THR A 168 -16.09 -22.43 15.92
C THR A 168 -16.72 -23.79 16.26
N PRO A 169 -16.37 -24.87 15.55
CA PRO A 169 -16.90 -26.20 15.85
C PRO A 169 -16.62 -26.67 17.28
N ARG A 170 -17.55 -27.45 17.86
CA ARG A 170 -17.38 -28.07 19.18
C ARG A 170 -16.19 -29.04 19.20
N HIS A 171 -15.50 -29.08 20.33
CA HIS A 171 -14.34 -29.95 20.51
C HIS A 171 -14.82 -31.37 20.80
N ILE A 172 -14.01 -32.35 20.42
CA ILE A 172 -14.28 -33.77 20.70
C ILE A 172 -13.35 -34.23 21.81
N ILE A 173 -13.88 -34.98 22.77
CA ILE A 173 -13.12 -35.61 23.85
C ILE A 173 -13.12 -37.11 23.57
N ILE A 174 -11.92 -37.68 23.45
CA ILE A 174 -11.68 -39.11 23.28
C ILE A 174 -11.01 -39.61 24.55
N LYS A 175 -11.59 -40.61 25.21
CA LYS A 175 -11.04 -41.27 26.38
C LYS A 175 -10.34 -42.55 25.94
N MET A 176 -9.04 -42.61 26.17
CA MET A 176 -8.24 -43.80 25.87
C MET A 176 -8.31 -44.80 27.04
N PRO A 177 -8.28 -46.11 26.78
CA PRO A 177 -8.22 -47.12 27.84
C PRO A 177 -6.88 -47.12 28.58
N ARG A 178 -5.79 -46.72 27.91
CA ARG A 178 -4.43 -46.68 28.48
C ARG A 178 -3.78 -45.32 28.29
N GLU A 179 -3.13 -44.81 29.33
CA GLU A 179 -2.40 -43.54 29.27
C GLU A 179 -1.21 -43.60 28.29
N LYS A 180 -0.52 -44.74 28.22
CA LYS A 180 0.62 -44.94 27.31
C LYS A 180 0.24 -44.68 25.86
N ASP A 181 -0.96 -45.09 25.44
CA ASP A 181 -1.43 -44.94 24.07
C ASP A 181 -1.72 -43.48 23.76
N LYS A 182 -2.37 -42.75 24.69
CA LYS A 182 -2.52 -41.29 24.60
C LYS A 182 -1.18 -40.57 24.46
N GLU A 183 -0.17 -40.93 25.26
CA GLU A 183 1.14 -40.28 25.21
C GLU A 183 1.84 -40.52 23.87
N ARG A 184 1.77 -41.74 23.31
CA ARG A 184 2.31 -42.06 21.98
C ARG A 184 1.63 -41.25 20.88
N ILE A 185 0.29 -41.16 20.91
CA ILE A 185 -0.49 -40.40 19.93
C ILE A 185 -0.14 -38.91 19.99
N LEU A 186 -0.11 -38.32 21.20
CA LEU A 186 0.23 -36.90 21.37
C LEU A 186 1.69 -36.60 21.02
N LYS A 187 2.61 -37.56 21.19
CA LYS A 187 4.00 -37.43 20.76
C LYS A 187 4.09 -37.40 19.23
N ALA A 188 3.46 -38.37 18.56
CA ALA A 188 3.42 -38.42 17.09
C ALA A 188 2.78 -37.16 16.50
N ALA A 189 1.69 -36.66 17.11
CA ALA A 189 1.04 -35.41 16.70
C ALA A 189 1.96 -34.19 16.78
N ARG A 190 2.82 -34.09 17.81
CA ARG A 190 3.79 -32.99 17.94
C ARG A 190 4.93 -33.10 16.93
N GLU A 191 5.36 -34.32 16.61
CA GLU A 191 6.45 -34.56 15.66
C GLU A 191 6.01 -34.24 14.21
N LYS A 192 4.78 -34.58 13.84
CA LYS A 192 4.22 -34.31 12.51
C LYS A 192 3.94 -32.82 12.27
N GLN A 193 3.64 -32.05 13.33
CA GLN A 193 3.28 -30.61 13.34
C GLN A 193 2.02 -30.20 12.56
N LEU A 194 1.78 -30.76 11.36
CA LEU A 194 0.60 -30.54 10.53
C LEU A 194 -0.29 -31.79 10.53
N PHE A 195 -1.56 -31.60 10.85
CA PHE A 195 -2.55 -32.65 11.01
C PHE A 195 -3.81 -32.25 10.25
N THR A 196 -4.35 -33.14 9.43
CA THR A 196 -5.54 -32.86 8.63
C THR A 196 -6.63 -33.88 8.86
N TYR A 197 -7.86 -33.49 8.58
CA TYR A 197 -9.00 -34.38 8.42
C TYR A 197 -9.79 -33.91 7.22
N LYS A 198 -9.92 -34.74 6.18
CA LYS A 198 -10.60 -34.36 4.92
C LYS A 198 -10.09 -33.02 4.35
N GLY A 199 -8.79 -32.79 4.44
CA GLY A 199 -8.12 -31.56 4.00
C GLY A 199 -8.25 -30.35 4.94
N VAL A 200 -9.00 -30.44 6.04
CA VAL A 200 -9.13 -29.38 7.05
C VAL A 200 -8.06 -29.56 8.14
N PRO A 201 -7.31 -28.51 8.51
CA PRO A 201 -6.32 -28.62 9.57
C PRO A 201 -6.98 -28.78 10.94
N ILE A 202 -6.58 -29.82 11.67
CA ILE A 202 -7.07 -30.13 13.02
C ILE A 202 -5.95 -30.08 14.05
N ARG A 203 -6.29 -30.01 15.34
CA ARG A 203 -5.32 -30.02 16.44
C ARG A 203 -5.70 -31.05 17.50
N LEU A 204 -4.70 -31.82 17.95
CA LEU A 204 -4.80 -32.74 19.07
C LEU A 204 -4.08 -32.16 20.29
N SER A 205 -4.72 -32.22 21.45
CA SER A 205 -4.11 -31.81 22.73
C SER A 205 -4.53 -32.77 23.85
N ALA A 206 -3.79 -32.77 24.95
CA ALA A 206 -4.27 -33.39 26.18
C ALA A 206 -5.42 -32.57 26.78
N ASP A 207 -6.42 -33.25 27.35
CA ASP A 207 -7.44 -32.61 28.17
C ASP A 207 -6.92 -32.43 29.62
N PHE A 208 -7.17 -31.25 30.18
CA PHE A 208 -6.72 -30.86 31.52
C PHE A 208 -7.88 -30.21 32.29
N SER A 209 -7.78 -30.14 33.62
CA SER A 209 -8.61 -29.23 34.41
C SER A 209 -8.36 -27.76 34.02
N THR A 210 -9.32 -26.90 34.36
CA THR A 210 -9.25 -25.45 34.11
C THR A 210 -8.04 -24.83 34.79
N GLU A 211 -7.77 -25.23 36.02
CA GLU A 211 -6.69 -24.75 36.86
C GLU A 211 -5.33 -25.19 36.29
N THR A 212 -5.22 -26.44 35.83
CA THR A 212 -3.98 -26.94 35.21
C THR A 212 -3.72 -26.30 33.84
N MET A 213 -4.76 -26.03 33.04
CA MET A 213 -4.60 -25.24 31.82
C MET A 213 -4.09 -23.82 32.13
N GLN A 214 -4.60 -23.17 33.18
CA GLN A 214 -4.14 -21.85 33.58
C GLN A 214 -2.69 -21.87 34.07
N ALA A 215 -2.32 -22.83 34.93
CA ALA A 215 -0.94 -23.02 35.36
C ALA A 215 0.01 -23.27 34.18
N ARG A 216 -0.42 -24.01 33.15
CA ARG A 216 0.36 -24.20 31.91
C ARG A 216 0.50 -22.93 31.07
N ARG A 217 -0.52 -22.05 31.05
CA ARG A 217 -0.46 -20.73 30.38
C ARG A 217 0.56 -19.82 31.05
N GLU A 218 0.56 -19.82 32.38
CA GLU A 218 1.51 -19.09 33.19
C GLU A 218 2.97 -19.48 32.94
N TRP A 219 3.22 -20.72 32.50
CA TRP A 219 4.55 -21.17 32.09
C TRP A 219 4.94 -20.77 30.65
N GLN A 220 4.02 -20.30 29.80
CA GLN A 220 4.29 -20.08 28.37
C GLN A 220 5.37 -19.04 28.10
N GLU A 221 5.31 -17.91 28.79
CA GLU A 221 6.31 -16.84 28.66
C GLU A 221 7.70 -17.34 29.07
N ILE A 222 7.77 -18.01 30.23
CA ILE A 222 9.01 -18.61 30.75
C ILE A 222 9.54 -19.67 29.78
N PHE A 223 8.65 -20.50 29.22
CA PHE A 223 8.99 -21.53 28.26
C PHE A 223 9.61 -20.93 26.99
N LYS A 224 9.02 -19.84 26.45
CA LYS A 224 9.54 -19.12 25.27
C LYS A 224 10.95 -18.57 25.53
N VAL A 225 11.15 -17.95 26.70
CA VAL A 225 12.46 -17.43 27.11
C VAL A 225 13.49 -18.57 27.24
N MET A 226 13.15 -19.67 27.92
CA MET A 226 14.07 -20.80 28.07
C MET A 226 14.40 -21.50 26.75
N ASN A 227 13.45 -21.56 25.82
CA ASN A 227 13.66 -22.14 24.50
C ASN A 227 14.65 -21.29 23.68
N SER A 228 14.56 -19.95 23.78
CA SER A 228 15.52 -19.03 23.13
C SER A 228 16.96 -19.16 23.66
N LYS A 229 17.14 -19.83 24.81
CA LYS A 229 18.42 -20.03 25.48
C LYS A 229 18.95 -21.46 25.32
N ASN A 230 18.36 -22.27 24.44
CA ASN A 230 18.73 -23.67 24.20
C ASN A 230 18.69 -24.56 25.45
N LEU A 231 17.88 -24.22 26.46
CA LEU A 231 17.73 -25.00 27.70
C LEU A 231 16.82 -26.22 27.54
N GLN A 232 16.34 -26.48 26.32
CA GLN A 232 15.45 -27.60 25.98
C GLN A 232 14.27 -27.75 26.95
N PRO A 233 13.44 -26.71 27.14
CA PRO A 233 12.35 -26.76 28.10
C PRO A 233 11.30 -27.79 27.69
N ARG A 234 10.74 -28.51 28.66
CA ARG A 234 9.66 -29.49 28.51
C ARG A 234 8.61 -29.25 29.58
N LEU A 235 7.34 -29.15 29.16
CA LEU A 235 6.21 -28.96 30.08
C LEU A 235 5.51 -30.30 30.35
N LEU A 236 5.84 -30.90 31.50
CA LEU A 236 5.37 -32.21 31.92
C LEU A 236 4.00 -32.14 32.61
N TYR A 237 3.32 -33.27 32.68
CA TYR A 237 2.05 -33.43 33.40
C TYR A 237 2.22 -33.25 34.92
N PRO A 238 1.25 -32.62 35.63
CA PRO A 238 0.10 -31.87 35.11
C PRO A 238 0.51 -30.48 34.58
N ALA A 239 1.40 -29.75 35.27
CA ALA A 239 1.93 -28.45 34.87
C ALA A 239 3.35 -28.22 35.45
N LYS A 240 4.29 -29.12 35.17
CA LYS A 240 5.68 -29.02 35.67
C LYS A 240 6.60 -28.54 34.55
N LEU A 241 7.29 -27.43 34.77
CA LEU A 241 8.31 -26.95 33.83
C LEU A 241 9.63 -27.67 34.13
N SER A 242 10.21 -28.32 33.12
CA SER A 242 11.53 -28.93 33.20
C SER A 242 12.44 -28.39 32.13
N PHE A 243 13.74 -28.28 32.42
CA PHE A 243 14.75 -27.85 31.46
C PHE A 243 16.12 -28.41 31.85
N ARG A 244 17.03 -28.46 30.89
CA ARG A 244 18.39 -28.96 31.09
C ARG A 244 19.31 -27.78 31.39
N ILE A 245 20.04 -27.86 32.50
CA ILE A 245 21.04 -26.87 32.90
C ILE A 245 22.25 -27.61 33.49
N GLU A 246 23.46 -27.27 33.03
CA GLU A 246 24.72 -27.91 33.49
C GLU A 246 24.67 -29.45 33.42
N GLY A 247 24.10 -30.00 32.34
CA GLY A 247 23.97 -31.44 32.13
C GLY A 247 22.84 -32.11 32.91
N GLN A 248 22.26 -31.48 33.94
CA GLN A 248 21.16 -32.03 34.74
C GLN A 248 19.79 -31.50 34.30
N THR A 249 18.78 -32.38 34.32
CA THR A 249 17.38 -31.98 34.14
C THR A 249 16.81 -31.55 35.48
N LYS A 250 16.33 -30.32 35.59
CA LYS A 250 15.60 -29.82 36.77
C LYS A 250 14.13 -29.65 36.41
N SER A 251 13.23 -29.94 37.36
CA SER A 251 11.79 -29.83 37.18
C SER A 251 11.14 -29.05 38.32
N PHE A 252 10.25 -28.12 37.98
CA PHE A 252 9.61 -27.21 38.91
C PHE A 252 8.08 -27.28 38.74
N THR A 253 7.38 -27.40 39.86
CA THR A 253 5.91 -27.39 39.92
C THR A 253 5.34 -26.00 40.13
N ASP A 254 6.13 -25.09 40.70
CA ASP A 254 5.73 -23.74 41.11
C ASP A 254 6.78 -22.73 40.66
N LYS A 255 6.32 -21.57 40.17
CA LYS A 255 7.14 -20.41 39.85
C LYS A 255 7.99 -19.95 41.05
N LYS A 256 7.48 -20.05 42.29
CA LYS A 256 8.24 -19.68 43.49
C LYS A 256 9.51 -20.51 43.66
N LYS A 257 9.42 -21.83 43.48
CA LYS A 257 10.58 -22.74 43.55
C LYS A 257 11.56 -22.51 42.40
N LEU A 258 11.04 -22.22 41.19
CA LEU A 258 11.90 -21.83 40.09
C LEU A 258 12.64 -20.52 40.40
N LYS A 259 11.94 -19.55 41.00
CA LYS A 259 12.52 -18.26 41.39
C LYS A 259 13.62 -18.44 42.42
N GLU A 260 13.38 -19.24 43.47
CA GLU A 260 14.41 -19.61 44.45
C GLU A 260 15.63 -20.24 43.77
N PHE A 261 15.42 -21.16 42.84
CA PHE A 261 16.51 -21.79 42.09
C PHE A 261 17.31 -20.80 41.21
N ILE A 262 16.63 -19.88 40.53
CA ILE A 262 17.28 -18.82 39.75
C ILE A 262 18.09 -17.89 40.68
N THR A 263 17.57 -17.58 41.88
CA THR A 263 18.29 -16.74 42.85
C THR A 263 19.55 -17.40 43.42
N THR A 264 19.57 -18.72 43.56
CA THR A 264 20.76 -19.46 44.01
C THR A 264 21.81 -19.64 42.90
N LYS A 265 21.45 -19.41 41.63
CA LYS A 265 22.34 -19.57 40.47
C LYS A 265 22.58 -18.24 39.74
N PRO A 266 23.56 -17.42 40.18
CA PRO A 266 23.83 -16.11 39.59
C PRO A 266 24.15 -16.17 38.09
N GLY A 267 24.81 -17.23 37.60
CA GLY A 267 25.06 -17.41 36.16
C GLY A 267 23.79 -17.53 35.31
N LEU A 268 22.74 -18.20 35.81
CA LEU A 268 21.45 -18.27 35.11
C LEU A 268 20.73 -16.91 35.14
N HIS A 269 20.84 -16.19 36.26
CA HIS A 269 20.26 -14.86 36.42
C HIS A 269 20.92 -13.82 35.51
N GLU A 270 22.26 -13.80 35.43
CA GLU A 270 23.02 -12.92 34.53
C GLU A 270 22.76 -13.26 33.07
N MET A 271 22.74 -14.55 32.69
CA MET A 271 22.40 -14.96 31.33
C MET A 271 21.01 -14.50 30.89
N LEU A 272 20.04 -14.44 31.82
CA LEU A 272 18.69 -13.92 31.54
C LEU A 272 18.68 -12.38 31.43
N LYS A 273 19.49 -11.68 32.22
CA LYS A 273 19.57 -10.20 32.27
C LYS A 273 20.39 -9.58 31.14
N GLU A 274 21.51 -10.18 30.77
CA GLU A 274 22.49 -9.58 29.85
C GLU A 274 21.93 -9.44 28.42
N LYS A 275 21.14 -10.42 27.94
CA LYS A 275 20.44 -10.27 26.64
C LYS A 275 19.29 -9.27 26.69
N ALA A 276 18.63 -9.08 27.84
CA ALA A 276 17.58 -8.08 27.98
C ALA A 276 18.14 -6.66 27.85
N ASN A 277 19.33 -6.42 28.41
CA ASN A 277 20.04 -5.15 28.26
C ASN A 277 20.52 -4.93 26.80
N LYS A 278 21.14 -5.94 26.17
CA LYS A 278 21.54 -5.86 24.75
C LYS A 278 20.36 -5.60 23.82
N PHE A 279 19.20 -6.18 24.11
CA PHE A 279 17.95 -5.92 23.37
C PHE A 279 17.45 -4.48 23.57
N SER A 280 17.59 -3.93 24.77
CA SER A 280 17.25 -2.53 25.06
C SER A 280 18.13 -1.54 24.30
N GLU A 281 19.44 -1.80 24.24
CA GLU A 281 20.39 -0.96 23.49
C GLU A 281 20.07 -0.96 22.00
N THR A 282 19.85 -2.14 21.41
CA THR A 282 19.45 -2.26 19.99
C THR A 282 18.10 -1.61 19.70
N LEU A 283 17.15 -1.64 20.64
CA LEU A 283 15.86 -0.99 20.47
C LEU A 283 15.96 0.54 20.51
N GLU A 284 16.83 1.10 21.35
CA GLU A 284 17.12 2.54 21.35
C GLU A 284 17.82 3.00 20.06
N ASP A 285 18.77 2.21 19.55
CA ASP A 285 19.39 2.49 18.24
C ASP A 285 18.37 2.44 17.10
N MET A 286 17.45 1.47 17.12
CA MET A 286 16.34 1.39 16.16
C MET A 286 15.44 2.62 16.22
N LYS A 287 15.12 3.16 17.41
CA LYS A 287 14.32 4.38 17.56
C LYS A 287 15.02 5.59 16.96
N LYS A 288 16.33 5.73 17.20
CA LYS A 288 17.12 6.82 16.62
C LYS A 288 17.09 6.77 15.09
N ASN A 289 17.32 5.59 14.52
CA ASN A 289 17.23 5.38 13.08
C ASN A 289 15.83 5.67 12.53
N GLN A 290 14.76 5.31 13.25
CA GLN A 290 13.39 5.66 12.86
C GLN A 290 13.14 7.17 12.83
N LEU A 291 13.70 7.92 13.77
CA LEU A 291 13.57 9.38 13.80
C LEU A 291 14.29 10.02 12.60
N GLU A 292 15.48 9.53 12.26
CA GLU A 292 16.24 9.97 11.08
C GLU A 292 15.52 9.65 9.77
N ILE A 293 14.97 8.44 9.63
CA ILE A 293 14.17 8.04 8.46
C ILE A 293 12.92 8.91 8.34
N LYS A 294 12.24 9.24 9.46
CA LYS A 294 11.07 10.12 9.45
C LYS A 294 11.42 11.55 9.00
N HIS A 295 12.58 12.07 9.43
CA HIS A 295 13.05 13.39 9.00
C HIS A 295 13.31 13.42 7.50
N THR A 296 14.08 12.46 6.98
CA THR A 296 14.40 12.36 5.54
C THR A 296 13.15 12.15 4.67
N LEU A 297 12.19 11.34 5.12
CA LEU A 297 10.87 11.20 4.46
C LEU A 297 10.14 12.54 4.36
N THR A 298 10.18 13.34 5.43
CA THR A 298 9.52 14.66 5.47
C THR A 298 10.20 15.64 4.50
N GLU A 299 11.53 15.63 4.42
CA GLU A 299 12.30 16.41 3.46
C GLU A 299 11.99 16.03 2.02
N ILE A 300 12.00 14.73 1.70
CA ILE A 300 11.65 14.21 0.36
C ILE A 300 10.24 14.64 -0.03
N LYS A 301 9.28 14.53 0.90
CA LYS A 301 7.89 14.97 0.67
C LYS A 301 7.81 16.46 0.35
N ASN A 302 8.51 17.30 1.12
CA ASN A 302 8.57 18.75 0.87
C ASN A 302 9.20 19.09 -0.48
N ILE A 303 10.26 18.37 -0.87
CA ILE A 303 10.94 18.53 -2.16
C ILE A 303 10.02 18.16 -3.32
N ILE A 304 9.22 17.09 -3.21
CA ILE A 304 8.30 16.64 -4.27
C ILE A 304 7.05 17.52 -4.36
N GLN A 305 6.55 18.03 -3.23
CA GLN A 305 5.28 18.73 -3.17
C GLN A 305 5.34 20.16 -3.76
N ARG A 306 6.48 20.87 -3.60
CA ARG A 306 6.70 22.23 -4.14
C ARG A 306 6.65 22.31 -5.68
N PRO A 307 7.33 21.45 -6.45
CA PRO A 307 7.24 21.44 -7.90
C PRO A 307 5.86 21.00 -8.40
N ASN A 308 5.19 20.10 -7.70
CA ASN A 308 3.87 19.59 -8.09
C ASN A 308 2.78 20.68 -8.06
N SER A 309 2.74 21.54 -7.03
CA SER A 309 1.77 22.64 -6.98
C SER A 309 2.00 23.64 -8.12
N ARG A 310 3.26 24.02 -8.39
CA ARG A 310 3.64 24.88 -9.52
C ARG A 310 3.29 24.27 -10.87
N LEU A 311 3.47 22.96 -11.02
CA LEU A 311 3.10 22.26 -12.25
C LEU A 311 1.59 22.28 -12.51
N GLU A 312 0.77 22.10 -11.47
CA GLU A 312 -0.70 22.20 -11.60
C GLU A 312 -1.17 23.63 -11.90
N GLU A 313 -0.56 24.65 -11.31
CA GLU A 313 -0.80 26.05 -11.66
C GLU A 313 -0.49 26.33 -13.14
N HIS A 314 0.69 25.90 -13.62
CA HIS A 314 1.06 26.07 -15.02
C HIS A 314 0.16 25.28 -15.98
N LYS A 315 -0.32 24.08 -15.60
CA LYS A 315 -1.30 23.33 -16.40
C LYS A 315 -2.60 24.11 -16.57
N ASN A 316 -3.09 24.75 -15.51
CA ASN A 316 -4.32 25.55 -15.55
C ASN A 316 -4.13 26.81 -16.41
N GLN A 317 -3.00 27.51 -16.26
CA GLN A 317 -2.66 28.66 -17.13
C GLN A 317 -2.62 28.28 -18.61
N VAL A 318 -2.04 27.12 -18.95
CA VAL A 318 -2.00 26.63 -20.34
C VAL A 318 -3.39 26.31 -20.87
N LYS A 319 -4.31 25.77 -20.04
CA LYS A 319 -5.70 25.55 -20.43
C LYS A 319 -6.41 26.88 -20.74
N ASP A 320 -6.22 27.89 -19.90
CA ASP A 320 -6.82 29.22 -20.10
C ASP A 320 -6.30 29.91 -21.36
N LEU A 321 -4.99 29.80 -21.62
CA LEU A 321 -4.38 30.32 -22.85
C LEU A 321 -4.92 29.62 -24.09
N LYS A 322 -5.07 28.29 -24.07
CA LYS A 322 -5.70 27.53 -25.16
C LYS A 322 -7.16 27.94 -25.40
N TYR A 323 -7.92 28.21 -24.34
CA TYR A 323 -9.29 28.70 -24.46
C TYR A 323 -9.34 30.10 -25.08
N LYS A 324 -8.46 31.01 -24.65
CA LYS A 324 -8.34 32.36 -25.24
C LYS A 324 -7.93 32.32 -26.70
N GLU A 325 -6.97 31.46 -27.06
CA GLU A 325 -6.53 31.25 -28.44
C GLU A 325 -7.69 30.77 -29.33
N ALA A 326 -8.42 29.74 -28.89
CA ALA A 326 -9.59 29.23 -29.60
C ALA A 326 -10.70 30.30 -29.76
N LYS A 327 -10.90 31.14 -28.75
CA LYS A 327 -11.87 32.25 -28.79
C LYS A 327 -11.46 33.33 -29.80
N ASN A 328 -10.17 33.57 -29.99
CA ASN A 328 -9.64 34.57 -30.91
C ASN A 328 -9.56 34.08 -32.38
N THR A 329 -9.49 32.77 -32.61
CA THR A 329 -9.42 32.19 -33.96
C THR A 329 -10.68 32.46 -34.81
N GLN A 330 -11.88 32.39 -34.21
CA GLN A 330 -13.16 32.63 -34.90
C GLN A 330 -13.28 34.06 -35.47
N PRO A 331 -13.08 35.13 -34.68
CA PRO A 331 -13.14 36.50 -35.18
C PRO A 331 -12.03 36.82 -36.19
N GLU A 332 -10.83 36.23 -36.07
CA GLU A 332 -9.77 36.37 -37.08
C GLU A 332 -10.19 35.75 -38.43
N LYS A 333 -10.69 34.52 -38.43
CA LYS A 333 -11.23 33.87 -39.64
C LYS A 333 -12.38 34.68 -40.27
N GLN A 334 -13.22 35.33 -39.46
CA GLN A 334 -14.30 36.15 -39.96
C GLN A 334 -13.81 37.48 -40.55
N LYS A 335 -12.78 38.10 -39.94
CA LYS A 335 -12.10 39.28 -40.51
C LYS A 335 -11.44 38.94 -41.84
N GLU A 336 -10.74 37.81 -41.91
CA GLU A 336 -10.09 37.32 -43.12
C GLU A 336 -11.10 37.11 -44.27
N LYS A 337 -12.24 36.46 -43.98
CA LYS A 337 -13.35 36.34 -44.96
C LYS A 337 -13.92 37.69 -45.41
N ARG A 338 -13.99 38.69 -44.52
CA ARG A 338 -14.47 40.04 -44.87
C ARG A 338 -13.46 40.76 -45.78
N ILE A 339 -12.17 40.66 -45.47
CA ILE A 339 -11.10 41.22 -46.30
C ILE A 339 -11.14 40.57 -47.68
N GLN A 340 -11.23 39.24 -47.76
CA GLN A 340 -11.32 38.54 -49.04
C GLN A 340 -12.51 39.02 -49.88
N LYS A 341 -13.71 39.16 -49.28
CA LYS A 341 -14.88 39.70 -49.98
C LYS A 341 -14.68 41.12 -50.48
N VAL A 342 -14.02 41.98 -49.71
CA VAL A 342 -13.69 43.35 -50.12
C VAL A 342 -12.68 43.33 -51.26
N GLU A 343 -11.63 42.52 -51.19
CA GLU A 343 -10.65 42.36 -52.27
C GLU A 343 -11.30 41.88 -53.57
N ASP A 344 -12.17 40.87 -53.50
CA ASP A 344 -12.92 40.36 -54.65
C ASP A 344 -13.87 41.43 -55.22
N SER A 345 -14.49 42.23 -54.36
CA SER A 345 -15.38 43.34 -54.78
C SER A 345 -14.59 44.45 -55.45
N VAL A 346 -13.42 44.83 -54.91
CA VAL A 346 -12.52 45.82 -55.50
C VAL A 346 -11.98 45.32 -56.84
N ARG A 347 -11.64 44.02 -56.93
CA ARG A 347 -11.21 43.39 -58.18
C ARG A 347 -12.32 43.47 -59.23
N SER A 348 -13.54 43.02 -58.90
CA SER A 348 -14.71 43.11 -59.79
C SER A 348 -15.04 44.55 -60.21
N PHE A 349 -14.98 45.51 -59.29
CA PHE A 349 -15.18 46.92 -59.60
C PHE A 349 -14.13 47.45 -60.59
N TRP A 350 -12.86 47.10 -60.39
CA TRP A 350 -11.78 47.47 -61.30
C TRP A 350 -11.92 46.82 -62.67
N ASP A 351 -12.36 45.56 -62.72
CA ASP A 351 -12.60 44.84 -63.96
C ASP A 351 -13.78 45.47 -64.73
N ASN A 352 -14.84 45.87 -64.02
CA ASN A 352 -15.95 46.61 -64.61
C ASN A 352 -15.51 48.00 -65.12
N PHE A 353 -14.74 48.76 -64.34
CA PHE A 353 -14.24 50.07 -64.80
C PHE A 353 -13.34 49.96 -66.04
N LYS A 354 -12.60 48.86 -66.16
CA LYS A 354 -11.72 48.58 -67.30
C LYS A 354 -12.42 47.81 -68.43
N CYS A 355 -13.68 47.43 -68.29
CA CYS A 355 -14.34 46.54 -69.25
C CYS A 355 -14.41 47.17 -70.65
N THR A 356 -14.51 48.50 -70.75
CA THR A 356 -14.52 49.25 -72.02
C THR A 356 -13.14 49.69 -72.50
N ASN A 357 -12.07 49.35 -71.76
CA ASN A 357 -10.72 49.77 -72.10
C ASN A 357 -10.05 48.77 -73.07
N ILE A 358 -9.46 49.27 -74.15
CA ILE A 358 -8.60 48.55 -75.08
C ILE A 358 -7.16 48.95 -74.79
N ARG A 359 -6.25 47.97 -74.82
CA ARG A 359 -4.82 48.19 -74.58
C ARG A 359 -4.02 47.89 -75.83
N ILE A 360 -3.39 48.93 -76.38
CA ILE A 360 -2.56 48.83 -77.58
C ILE A 360 -1.09 48.78 -77.15
N MET A 361 -0.35 47.85 -77.73
CA MET A 361 1.05 47.57 -77.39
C MET A 361 1.92 47.71 -78.63
N GLY A 362 3.20 48.05 -78.46
CA GLY A 362 4.15 48.12 -79.58
C GLY A 362 4.17 49.43 -80.36
N VAL A 363 3.37 50.42 -79.97
CA VAL A 363 3.34 51.74 -80.62
C VAL A 363 4.56 52.57 -80.20
N PRO A 364 5.40 53.07 -81.14
CA PRO A 364 6.58 53.92 -80.87
C PRO A 364 6.22 55.17 -80.06
N GLU A 365 7.21 55.73 -79.35
CA GLU A 365 6.98 56.79 -78.35
C GLU A 365 7.10 58.22 -78.92
N GLU A 366 7.18 58.35 -80.24
CA GLU A 366 7.53 59.59 -80.98
C GLU A 366 6.33 60.54 -81.21
N GLU A 367 5.10 60.07 -80.99
CA GLU A 367 3.88 60.86 -81.15
C GLU A 367 3.43 61.52 -79.83
N ARG A 368 2.96 62.77 -79.89
CA ARG A 368 2.53 63.54 -78.72
C ARG A 368 1.30 62.89 -78.09
N GLU A 369 1.15 62.95 -76.76
CA GLU A 369 0.03 62.30 -76.05
C GLU A 369 -1.36 62.76 -76.54
N GLN A 370 -1.44 63.98 -77.11
CA GLN A 370 -2.68 64.57 -77.64
C GLN A 370 -3.14 63.94 -78.97
N ASP A 371 -2.27 63.22 -79.67
CA ASP A 371 -2.55 62.56 -80.96
C ASP A 371 -2.99 61.09 -80.81
N THR A 372 -3.03 60.57 -79.57
CA THR A 372 -3.34 59.15 -79.31
C THR A 372 -4.75 58.71 -79.69
N LYS A 373 -5.71 59.64 -79.81
CA LYS A 373 -7.05 59.36 -80.36
C LYS A 373 -7.00 59.20 -81.88
N ASN A 374 -6.32 60.13 -82.57
CA ASN A 374 -6.19 60.11 -84.03
C ASN A 374 -5.42 58.87 -84.48
N LEU A 375 -4.36 58.50 -83.75
CA LEU A 375 -3.61 57.28 -84.01
C LEU A 375 -4.48 56.01 -83.90
N PHE A 376 -5.41 55.96 -82.94
CA PHE A 376 -6.32 54.83 -82.84
C PHE A 376 -7.28 54.77 -84.04
N GLU A 377 -7.80 55.91 -84.49
CA GLU A 377 -8.63 55.99 -85.70
C GLU A 377 -7.87 55.58 -86.96
N GLU A 378 -6.60 55.95 -87.07
CA GLU A 378 -5.71 55.53 -88.17
C GLU A 378 -5.50 54.01 -88.15
N ILE A 379 -5.14 53.44 -86.99
CA ILE A 379 -4.97 51.99 -86.81
C ILE A 379 -6.25 51.24 -87.19
N MET A 380 -7.41 51.73 -86.76
CA MET A 380 -8.70 51.10 -87.07
C MET A 380 -9.07 51.24 -88.55
N THR A 381 -8.76 52.35 -89.20
CA THR A 381 -9.06 52.56 -90.62
C THR A 381 -8.16 51.71 -91.52
N GLU A 382 -6.88 51.57 -91.16
CA GLU A 382 -5.92 50.77 -91.91
C GLU A 382 -6.22 49.27 -91.80
N ASN A 383 -6.53 48.78 -90.59
CA ASN A 383 -6.67 47.35 -90.33
C ASN A 383 -8.11 46.84 -90.41
N PHE A 384 -9.10 47.69 -90.07
CA PHE A 384 -10.51 47.31 -89.93
C PHE A 384 -11.47 48.32 -90.62
N PRO A 385 -11.29 48.63 -91.92
CA PRO A 385 -12.04 49.68 -92.61
C PRO A 385 -13.55 49.43 -92.70
N HIS A 386 -13.99 48.17 -92.61
CA HIS A 386 -15.41 47.81 -92.62
C HIS A 386 -16.10 48.17 -91.29
N LEU A 387 -15.42 47.96 -90.16
CA LEU A 387 -15.93 48.28 -88.82
C LEU A 387 -16.06 49.79 -88.60
N VAL A 388 -15.11 50.58 -89.10
CA VAL A 388 -15.17 52.05 -89.03
C VAL A 388 -16.35 52.64 -89.82
N LYS A 389 -16.81 51.95 -90.88
CA LYS A 389 -17.94 52.41 -91.72
C LYS A 389 -19.31 52.01 -91.17
N GLU A 390 -19.40 50.84 -90.55
CA GLU A 390 -20.67 50.30 -90.03
C GLU A 390 -20.99 50.78 -88.60
N THR A 391 -19.97 51.23 -87.87
CA THR A 391 -20.10 51.71 -86.48
C THR A 391 -19.45 53.09 -86.32
N ASP A 392 -20.21 54.05 -85.78
CA ASP A 392 -19.68 55.36 -85.36
C ASP A 392 -18.83 55.18 -84.08
N LEU A 393 -17.58 54.75 -84.27
CA LEU A 393 -16.63 54.45 -83.20
C LEU A 393 -16.14 55.75 -82.56
N GLN A 394 -16.70 56.07 -81.40
CA GLN A 394 -16.30 57.26 -80.63
C GLN A 394 -15.33 56.85 -79.51
N VAL A 395 -14.24 57.60 -79.33
CA VAL A 395 -13.28 57.37 -78.23
C VAL A 395 -13.53 58.34 -77.09
N GLN A 396 -13.86 57.81 -75.91
CA GLN A 396 -14.09 58.63 -74.71
C GLN A 396 -12.77 59.25 -74.23
N GLU A 397 -11.73 58.44 -74.05
CA GLU A 397 -10.43 58.87 -73.56
C GLU A 397 -9.30 58.03 -74.19
N ALA A 398 -8.16 58.63 -74.48
CA ALA A 398 -6.96 57.95 -74.93
C ALA A 398 -5.76 58.53 -74.21
N HIS A 399 -4.92 57.67 -73.64
CA HIS A 399 -3.68 58.11 -73.00
C HIS A 399 -2.65 56.97 -72.94
N ARG A 400 -1.37 57.34 -72.79
CA ARG A 400 -0.28 56.40 -72.51
C ARG A 400 -0.29 56.01 -71.03
N THR A 401 -0.04 54.74 -70.73
CA THR A 401 0.08 54.31 -69.33
C THR A 401 1.27 55.03 -68.65
N PRO A 402 1.19 55.35 -67.35
CA PRO A 402 2.30 55.95 -66.61
C PRO A 402 3.57 55.09 -66.64
N ASN A 403 4.73 55.72 -66.50
CA ASN A 403 6.01 55.00 -66.36
C ASN A 403 5.98 54.10 -65.12
N LYS A 404 6.20 52.79 -65.31
CA LYS A 404 6.43 51.88 -64.19
C LYS A 404 7.81 52.16 -63.59
N ARG A 405 7.95 51.96 -62.28
CA ARG A 405 9.17 52.19 -61.45
C ARG A 405 10.48 51.52 -61.93
N ASN A 406 10.50 50.78 -63.03
CA ASN A 406 11.70 50.12 -63.53
C ASN A 406 12.32 50.92 -64.70
N PRO A 407 13.40 51.69 -64.47
CA PRO A 407 14.01 52.58 -65.47
C PRO A 407 14.74 51.85 -66.62
N LYS A 408 14.85 50.51 -66.57
CA LYS A 408 15.55 49.70 -67.59
C LYS A 408 14.63 49.10 -68.68
N ARG A 409 13.33 49.40 -68.66
CA ARG A 409 12.39 48.85 -69.64
C ARG A 409 12.49 49.66 -70.94
N THR A 410 12.99 49.04 -72.00
CA THR A 410 13.17 49.64 -73.34
C THR A 410 11.96 49.48 -74.27
N THR A 411 10.89 48.83 -73.81
CA THR A 411 9.66 48.65 -74.61
C THR A 411 8.73 49.85 -74.48
N PRO A 412 8.10 50.33 -75.58
CA PRO A 412 7.20 51.48 -75.54
C PRO A 412 6.05 51.35 -74.53
N ARG A 413 5.62 52.48 -73.96
CA ARG A 413 4.44 52.53 -73.08
C ARG A 413 3.18 52.11 -73.83
N HIS A 414 2.31 51.38 -73.15
CA HIS A 414 1.06 50.91 -73.75
C HIS A 414 0.08 52.09 -73.82
N ILE A 415 -0.77 52.13 -74.84
CA ILE A 415 -1.88 53.08 -74.93
C ILE A 415 -3.12 52.41 -74.36
N ILE A 416 -3.89 53.15 -73.56
CA ILE A 416 -5.22 52.77 -73.11
C ILE A 416 -6.22 53.64 -73.85
N ILE A 417 -7.12 52.99 -74.60
CA ILE A 417 -8.26 53.60 -75.26
C ILE A 417 -9.50 53.20 -74.47
N LYS A 418 -10.28 54.18 -74.00
CA LYS A 418 -11.54 53.95 -73.32
C LYS A 418 -12.69 54.16 -74.27
N MET A 419 -13.45 53.10 -74.52
CA MET A 419 -14.68 53.16 -75.31
C MET A 419 -15.86 53.64 -74.46
N PRO A 420 -16.82 54.37 -75.04
CA PRO A 420 -18.02 54.86 -74.37
C PRO A 420 -18.98 53.73 -74.02
N ARG A 421 -19.01 52.64 -74.80
CA ARG A 421 -19.82 51.44 -74.53
C ARG A 421 -18.97 50.19 -74.59
N ALA A 422 -19.31 49.18 -73.76
CA ALA A 422 -18.59 47.91 -73.74
C ALA A 422 -18.70 47.13 -75.06
N LYS A 423 -19.86 47.21 -75.73
CA LYS A 423 -20.10 46.59 -77.04
C LYS A 423 -19.11 47.10 -78.10
N ASP A 424 -18.77 48.39 -78.06
CA ASP A 424 -17.87 49.03 -79.03
C ASP A 424 -16.42 48.50 -78.94
N LYS A 425 -16.09 47.75 -77.88
CA LYS A 425 -14.81 47.01 -77.74
C LYS A 425 -14.90 45.53 -78.16
N GLU A 426 -16.09 44.93 -78.13
CA GLU A 426 -16.27 43.49 -78.35
C GLU A 426 -16.36 43.10 -79.85
N TYR A 427 -16.51 44.09 -80.74
CA TYR A 427 -16.53 43.93 -82.21
C TYR A 427 -15.14 44.09 -82.83
#